data_AF-A0A4W5L6M9-F1
#
_entry.id   AF-A0A4W5L6M9-F1
#
_cell.length_a   1.000
_cell.length_b   1.000
_cell.length_c   1.000
_cell.angle_alpha   90.00
_cell.angle_beta   90.00
_cell.angle_gamma   90.00
#
_symmetry.space_group_name_H-M   'P 1'
#
loop_
_entity.id
_entity.type
_entity.pdbx_description
1 polymer ?
#
loop_
_entity_poly.entity_id
_entity_poly.type
_entity_poly.pdbx_seq_one_letter_code
_entity_poly.pdbx_strand_id
1 'polypeptide(L)'
;MTDFSVSCSQVHSYAQTIQKPKLKDEYKKTAECLVMQLKSDKYNGCYFNRKEKEQNRLCTQEGWFSCQGAFDHDECKSLHSINPYGNRESRILFSTWNLDHRWV
;
A
#
# COMPACT_ATOMS: atom_id res chain seq x y z
N MET A 1 -7.99 -4.11 -0.42
CA MET A 1 -6.69 -4.52 0.14
C MET A 1 -5.93 -5.33 -0.90
N THR A 2 -5.55 -4.65 -1.98
CA THR A 2 -4.97 -5.21 -3.22
C THR A 2 -3.72 -4.43 -3.66
N ASP A 3 -3.31 -3.40 -2.92
CA ASP A 3 -2.37 -2.38 -3.40
C ASP A 3 -0.95 -2.91 -3.68
N PHE A 4 -0.34 -3.64 -2.75
CA PHE A 4 1.06 -4.06 -2.91
C PHE A 4 1.26 -5.13 -3.99
N SER A 5 0.26 -6.01 -4.19
CA SER A 5 0.30 -7.04 -5.23
C SER A 5 0.14 -6.44 -6.63
N VAL A 6 -0.69 -5.39 -6.76
CA VAL A 6 -0.88 -4.65 -8.01
C VAL A 6 0.38 -3.85 -8.35
N SER A 7 1.03 -3.23 -7.36
CA SER A 7 2.29 -2.51 -7.54
C SER A 7 3.41 -3.41 -8.09
N CYS A 8 3.59 -4.62 -7.54
CA CYS A 8 4.57 -5.60 -8.10
C CYS A 8 4.30 -5.93 -9.57
N SER A 9 3.03 -6.08 -9.96
CA SER A 9 2.63 -6.39 -11.33
C SER A 9 2.90 -5.22 -12.29
N GLN A 10 2.66 -3.97 -11.85
CA GLN A 10 2.96 -2.77 -12.61
C GLN A 10 4.47 -2.56 -12.79
N VAL A 11 5.26 -2.78 -11.73
CA VAL A 11 6.73 -2.72 -11.81
C VAL A 11 7.25 -3.76 -12.80
N HIS A 12 6.69 -4.97 -12.81
CA HIS A 12 7.08 -6.01 -13.76
C HIS A 12 6.70 -5.68 -15.21
N SER A 13 5.49 -5.12 -15.43
CA SER A 13 5.04 -4.77 -16.79
C SER A 13 5.90 -3.65 -17.40
N TYR A 14 6.39 -2.71 -16.60
CA TYR A 14 7.28 -1.64 -17.08
C TYR A 14 8.57 -2.19 -17.72
N ALA A 15 9.09 -3.33 -17.26
CA ALA A 15 10.27 -3.98 -17.86
C ALA A 15 10.08 -4.27 -19.36
N GLN A 16 8.84 -4.42 -19.83
CA GLN A 16 8.54 -4.67 -21.24
C GLN A 16 8.82 -3.44 -22.12
N THR A 17 8.73 -2.23 -21.56
CA THR A 17 8.95 -0.97 -22.28
C THR A 17 10.44 -0.65 -22.49
N ILE A 18 11.33 -1.29 -21.75
CA ILE A 18 12.78 -1.08 -21.82
C ILE A 18 13.34 -1.75 -23.07
N GLN A 19 13.87 -0.94 -24.00
CA GLN A 19 14.39 -1.42 -25.28
C GLN A 19 15.82 -1.97 -25.19
N LYS A 20 16.65 -1.41 -24.31
CA LYS A 20 18.06 -1.83 -24.16
C LYS A 20 18.13 -3.16 -23.38
N PRO A 21 18.63 -4.26 -23.98
CA PRO A 21 18.56 -5.59 -23.36
C PRO A 21 19.27 -5.64 -22.00
N LYS A 22 20.49 -5.11 -21.91
CA LYS A 22 21.25 -5.08 -20.65
C LYS A 22 20.52 -4.35 -19.52
N LEU A 23 19.92 -3.19 -19.82
CA LEU A 23 19.15 -2.42 -18.83
C LEU A 23 17.86 -3.13 -18.43
N LYS A 24 17.22 -3.82 -19.37
CA LYS A 24 16.01 -4.61 -19.09
C LYS A 24 16.31 -5.76 -18.13
N ASP A 25 17.44 -6.44 -18.30
CA ASP A 25 17.86 -7.53 -17.43
C ASP A 25 18.22 -7.03 -16.03
N GLU A 26 18.95 -5.92 -15.93
CA GLU A 26 19.28 -5.29 -14.65
C GLU A 26 18.04 -4.79 -13.90
N TYR A 27 17.09 -4.18 -14.63
CA TYR A 27 15.80 -3.76 -14.07
C TYR A 27 15.01 -4.95 -13.53
N LYS A 28 14.89 -6.04 -14.30
CA LYS A 28 14.18 -7.25 -13.86
C LYS A 28 14.79 -7.84 -12.61
N LYS A 29 16.13 -7.95 -12.56
CA LYS A 29 16.84 -8.44 -11.37
C LYS A 29 16.53 -7.59 -10.14
N THR A 30 16.55 -6.27 -10.29
CA THR A 30 16.21 -5.34 -9.20
C THR A 30 14.75 -5.49 -8.77
N ALA A 31 13.82 -5.58 -9.71
CA ALA A 31 12.40 -5.80 -9.43
C ALA A 31 12.15 -7.13 -8.71
N GLU A 32 12.85 -8.19 -9.08
CA GLU A 32 12.80 -9.49 -8.40
C GLU A 32 13.30 -9.39 -6.95
N CYS A 33 14.40 -8.65 -6.72
CA CYS A 33 14.89 -8.36 -5.36
C CYS A 33 13.83 -7.65 -4.51
N LEU A 34 13.17 -6.62 -5.06
CA LEU A 34 12.09 -5.91 -4.36
C LEU A 34 10.90 -6.83 -4.05
N VAL A 35 10.52 -7.71 -4.98
CA VAL A 35 9.46 -8.71 -4.75
C VAL A 35 9.86 -9.68 -3.64
N MET A 36 11.12 -10.09 -3.55
CA MET A 36 11.60 -10.96 -2.47
C MET A 36 11.53 -10.26 -1.11
N GLN A 37 11.91 -8.98 -1.04
CA GLN A 37 11.77 -8.17 0.18
C GLN A 37 10.29 -8.06 0.59
N LEU A 38 9.41 -7.70 -0.36
CA LEU A 38 7.97 -7.62 -0.09
C LEU A 38 7.40 -8.95 0.39
N LYS A 39 7.83 -10.10 -0.15
CA LYS A 39 7.42 -11.41 0.34
C LYS A 39 7.88 -11.66 1.78
N SER A 40 9.13 -11.33 2.10
CA SER A 40 9.67 -11.41 3.46
C SER A 40 8.83 -10.59 4.44
N ASP A 41 8.41 -9.40 4.02
CA ASP A 41 7.60 -8.48 4.82
C ASP A 41 6.08 -8.73 4.68
N LYS A 42 5.69 -9.89 4.12
CA LYS A 42 4.29 -10.30 3.92
C LYS A 42 3.44 -9.24 3.24
N TYR A 43 4.02 -8.58 2.24
CA TYR A 43 3.43 -7.50 1.45
C TYR A 43 2.87 -6.37 2.32
N ASN A 44 3.52 -6.11 3.46
CA ASN A 44 3.10 -5.10 4.44
C ASN A 44 1.64 -5.24 4.90
N GLY A 45 1.13 -6.47 4.94
CA GLY A 45 -0.24 -6.75 5.43
C GLY A 45 -0.48 -6.29 6.87
N CYS A 46 0.60 -6.09 7.65
CA CYS A 46 0.57 -5.52 8.99
C CYS A 46 -0.14 -4.16 9.08
N TYR A 47 -0.04 -3.33 8.03
CA TYR A 47 -0.64 -2.00 8.00
C TYR A 47 -2.15 -2.00 8.29
N PHE A 48 -2.84 -3.06 7.87
CA PHE A 48 -4.28 -3.22 8.06
C PHE A 48 -4.62 -4.31 9.07
N ASN A 49 -3.74 -4.60 10.04
CA ASN A 49 -4.01 -5.52 11.13
C ASN A 49 -4.06 -4.78 12.47
N ARG A 50 -5.26 -4.52 12.99
CA ARG A 50 -5.43 -3.86 14.31
C ARG A 50 -4.75 -4.58 15.48
N LYS A 51 -4.49 -5.88 15.37
CA LYS A 51 -3.79 -6.66 16.42
C LYS A 51 -2.26 -6.54 16.37
N GLU A 52 -1.73 -5.87 15.35
CA GLU A 52 -0.30 -5.66 15.20
C GLU A 52 0.20 -4.52 16.12
N LYS A 53 1.52 -4.43 16.34
CA LYS A 53 2.13 -3.35 17.13
C LYS A 53 1.78 -1.98 16.54
N GLU A 54 1.60 -0.98 17.40
CA GLU A 54 1.18 0.37 17.00
C GLU A 54 2.05 0.97 15.88
N GLN A 55 3.38 0.88 16.01
CA GLN A 55 4.35 1.34 15.02
C GLN A 55 4.26 0.64 13.64
N ASN A 56 3.57 -0.48 13.54
CA ASN A 56 3.47 -1.34 12.35
C ASN A 56 2.07 -1.31 11.72
N ARG A 57 1.07 -0.67 12.35
CA ARG A 57 -0.31 -0.60 11.87
C ARG A 57 -0.71 0.84 11.57
N LEU A 58 -1.58 1.02 10.58
CA LEU A 58 -2.12 2.35 10.21
C LEU A 58 -3.43 2.70 10.93
N CYS A 59 -3.91 1.80 11.80
CA CYS A 59 -5.14 1.99 12.55
C CYS A 59 -4.90 1.96 14.06
N THR A 60 -5.87 2.45 14.81
CA THR A 60 -5.89 2.28 16.26
C THR A 60 -6.08 0.81 16.65
N GLN A 61 -5.96 0.49 17.94
CA GLN A 61 -6.17 -0.88 18.44
C GLN A 61 -7.60 -1.39 18.19
N GLU A 62 -8.57 -0.48 18.15
CA GLU A 62 -9.98 -0.74 17.84
C GLU A 62 -10.20 -0.91 16.33
N GLY A 63 -9.23 -0.49 15.51
CA GLY A 63 -9.25 -0.60 14.06
C GLY A 63 -9.78 0.63 13.33
N TRP A 64 -9.68 1.82 13.94
CA TRP A 64 -10.01 3.07 13.28
C TRP A 64 -8.86 3.56 12.41
N PHE A 65 -9.16 3.86 11.14
CA PHE A 65 -8.25 4.52 10.21
C PHE A 65 -8.67 5.99 10.08
N SER A 66 -7.68 6.87 10.03
CA SER A 66 -7.87 8.31 9.85
C SER A 66 -7.22 8.74 8.54
N CYS A 67 -7.91 9.59 7.77
CA CYS A 67 -7.37 10.11 6.52
C CYS A 67 -6.20 11.06 6.80
N GLN A 68 -5.10 10.88 6.06
CA GLN A 68 -3.89 11.72 6.17
C GLN A 68 -3.94 12.95 5.24
N GLY A 69 -5.07 13.21 4.60
CA GLY A 69 -5.24 14.32 3.67
C GLY A 69 -4.87 13.95 2.23
N ALA A 70 -5.03 14.92 1.33
CA ALA A 70 -4.59 14.79 -0.06
C ALA A 70 -3.05 14.72 -0.13
N PHE A 71 -2.49 14.28 -1.25
CA PHE A 71 -1.04 14.11 -1.40
C PHE A 71 -0.23 15.41 -1.18
N ASP A 72 -0.84 16.57 -1.42
CA ASP A 72 -0.29 17.92 -1.33
C ASP A 72 -0.69 18.66 -0.03
N HIS A 73 -1.33 17.98 0.91
CA HIS A 73 -1.74 18.53 2.19
C HIS A 73 -1.19 17.70 3.35
N ASP A 74 -0.85 18.38 4.44
CA ASP A 74 -0.31 17.72 5.64
C ASP A 74 -1.37 16.93 6.40
N GLU A 75 -2.64 17.33 6.29
CA GLU A 75 -3.75 16.73 7.03
C GLU A 75 -5.09 16.79 6.29
N CYS A 76 -6.02 15.91 6.71
CA CYS A 76 -7.40 15.92 6.22
C CYS A 76 -8.26 16.91 7.01
N LYS A 77 -8.61 18.06 6.41
CA LYS A 77 -9.48 19.08 7.04
C LYS A 77 -10.87 18.56 7.42
N SER A 78 -11.39 17.59 6.67
CA SER A 78 -12.69 16.98 6.95
C SER A 78 -12.64 15.89 8.03
N LEU A 79 -11.44 15.57 8.54
CA LEU A 79 -11.21 14.57 9.60
C LEU A 79 -11.90 13.24 9.31
N HIS A 80 -11.84 12.78 8.07
CA HIS A 80 -12.46 11.51 7.69
C HIS A 80 -11.85 10.36 8.49
N SER A 81 -12.72 9.50 9.01
CA SER A 81 -12.34 8.27 9.72
C SER A 81 -13.26 7.11 9.34
N ILE A 82 -12.74 5.89 9.43
CA ILE A 82 -13.50 4.67 9.11
C ILE A 82 -13.00 3.48 9.93
N ASN A 83 -13.91 2.59 10.31
CA ASN A 83 -13.57 1.32 10.94
C ASN A 83 -14.07 0.14 10.07
N PRO A 84 -13.21 -0.47 9.23
CA PRO A 84 -13.60 -1.59 8.36
C PRO A 84 -13.90 -2.89 9.12
N TYR A 85 -13.61 -2.96 10.42
CA TYR A 85 -13.90 -4.11 11.27
C TYR A 85 -15.25 -4.03 11.98
N GLY A 86 -15.91 -2.86 11.97
CA GLY A 86 -17.17 -2.64 12.68
C GLY A 86 -18.37 -3.31 12.01
N ASN A 87 -18.46 -3.27 10.68
CA ASN A 87 -19.54 -3.90 9.92
C ASN A 87 -19.13 -4.19 8.45
N ARG A 88 -20.00 -4.89 7.71
CA ARG A 88 -19.75 -5.28 6.31
C ARG A 88 -19.75 -4.08 5.36
N GLU A 89 -20.62 -3.11 5.56
CA GLU A 89 -20.71 -1.92 4.69
C GLU A 89 -19.47 -1.04 4.80
N SER A 90 -18.99 -0.79 6.01
CA SER A 90 -17.73 -0.09 6.27
C SER A 90 -16.53 -0.80 5.65
N ARG A 91 -16.52 -2.14 5.63
CA ARG A 91 -15.48 -2.90 4.91
C ARG A 91 -15.55 -2.67 3.39
N ILE A 92 -16.74 -2.58 2.83
CA ILE A 92 -16.93 -2.29 1.41
C ILE A 92 -16.52 -0.84 1.12
N LEU A 93 -16.96 0.13 1.92
CA LEU A 93 -16.55 1.53 1.80
C LEU A 93 -15.03 1.70 1.93
N PHE A 94 -14.37 0.91 2.77
CA PHE A 94 -12.91 0.93 2.88
C PHE A 94 -12.19 0.53 1.58
N SER A 95 -12.87 -0.12 0.62
CA SER A 95 -12.29 -0.35 -0.71
C SER A 95 -12.14 0.92 -1.55
N THR A 96 -12.83 2.01 -1.19
CA THR A 96 -12.67 3.32 -1.83
C THR A 96 -11.62 4.18 -1.14
N TRP A 97 -10.99 3.68 -0.07
CA TRP A 97 -9.87 4.33 0.61
C TRP A 97 -8.56 3.87 -0.04
N ASN A 98 -7.72 4.81 -0.44
CA ASN A 98 -6.48 4.54 -1.18
C ASN A 98 -5.24 4.70 -0.29
N LEU A 99 -4.19 3.94 -0.60
CA LEU A 99 -2.83 4.22 -0.14
C LEU A 99 -2.09 5.03 -1.22
N ASP A 100 -2.35 6.33 -1.25
CA ASP A 100 -1.78 7.20 -2.28
C ASP A 100 -0.25 7.29 -2.15
N HIS A 101 0.46 7.14 -3.27
CA HIS A 101 1.91 7.27 -3.33
C HIS A 101 2.31 8.75 -3.32
N ARG A 102 3.02 9.18 -2.26
CA ARG A 102 3.70 10.49 -2.23
C ARG A 102 5.14 10.33 -2.72
N TRP A 103 5.49 11.08 -3.75
CA TRP A 103 6.87 11.23 -4.20
C TRP A 103 7.47 12.37 -3.39
N VAL A 104 8.11 12.02 -2.27
CA VAL A 104 8.90 12.98 -1.48
C VAL A 104 10.33 12.93 -1.98
#